data_AF-A0AAV2Q1F6-F1
#
_entry.id   AF-A0AAV2Q1F6-F1
#
_cell.length_a   1.000
_cell.length_b   1.000
_cell.length_c   1.000
_cell.angle_alpha   90.00
_cell.angle_beta   90.00
_cell.angle_gamma   90.00
#
_symmetry.space_group_name_H-M   'P 1'
#
loop_
_entity.id
_entity.type
_entity.pdbx_description
1 polymer ?
#
loop_
_entity_poly.entity_id
_entity_poly.type
_entity_poly.pdbx_seq_one_letter_code
_entity_poly.pdbx_strand_id
1 'polypeptide(L)'
;MSGFHLLHLFAVVATVMILISGTQAHAGTAERLPVECEDSVPDCANWAKEGQCYKNPGFMKVQCRVSCSNCQEDPNCRNFHDQCDSWAHAEECQLNPCFMAKNCANACGWCIPAFAEHHDANLPHIDYRKIYLRKCRNNS
;
A
#
# COMPACT_ATOMS: atom_id res chain seq x y z
N MET A 1 43.89 -45.31 30.81
CA MET A 1 44.10 -44.60 29.52
C MET A 1 42.75 -44.42 28.84
N SER A 2 41.97 -43.38 29.14
CA SER A 2 40.76 -43.03 28.35
C SER A 2 40.20 -41.69 28.81
N GLY A 3 40.74 -40.59 28.28
CA GLY A 3 40.27 -39.23 28.61
C GLY A 3 40.72 -38.19 27.61
N PHE A 4 41.88 -38.39 26.98
CA PHE A 4 42.39 -37.48 25.95
C PHE A 4 41.86 -37.76 24.54
N HIS A 5 41.31 -38.96 24.27
CA HIS A 5 40.73 -39.28 22.96
C HIS A 5 39.31 -38.73 22.74
N LEU A 6 38.54 -38.47 23.81
CA LEU A 6 37.20 -37.88 23.69
C LEU A 6 37.26 -36.37 23.41
N LEU A 7 38.19 -35.63 24.04
CA LEU A 7 38.29 -34.17 23.84
C LEU A 7 38.71 -33.77 22.41
N HIS A 8 39.53 -34.59 21.74
CA HIS A 8 39.91 -34.32 20.35
C HIS A 8 38.76 -34.57 19.36
N LEU A 9 37.88 -35.55 19.61
CA LEU A 9 36.71 -35.80 18.76
C LEU A 9 35.70 -34.64 18.84
N PHE A 10 35.48 -34.04 20.02
CA PHE A 10 34.58 -32.88 20.15
C PHE A 10 35.10 -31.63 19.43
N ALA A 11 36.42 -31.40 19.44
CA ALA A 11 37.03 -30.23 18.78
C ALA A 11 36.97 -30.30 17.25
N VAL A 12 37.12 -31.49 16.65
CA VAL A 12 37.01 -31.67 15.19
C VAL A 12 35.55 -31.55 14.73
N VAL A 13 34.57 -31.99 15.53
CA VAL A 13 33.14 -31.83 15.20
C VAL A 13 32.71 -30.37 15.33
N ALA A 14 33.22 -29.62 16.31
CA ALA A 14 32.88 -28.21 16.50
C ALA A 14 33.44 -27.30 15.39
N THR A 15 34.60 -27.62 14.83
CA THR A 15 35.24 -26.82 13.76
C THR A 15 34.60 -27.06 12.39
N VAL A 16 34.03 -28.24 12.14
CA VAL A 16 33.29 -28.53 10.90
C VAL A 16 31.90 -27.88 10.88
N MET A 17 31.30 -27.60 12.05
CA MET A 17 29.97 -26.95 12.14
C MET A 17 29.98 -25.43 11.96
N ILE A 18 31.14 -24.76 11.95
CA ILE A 18 31.22 -23.29 11.82
C ILE A 18 31.34 -22.84 10.33
N LEU A 19 31.56 -23.77 9.40
CA LEU A 19 31.73 -23.44 7.97
C LEU A 19 30.46 -23.64 7.11
N ILE A 20 29.32 -24.01 7.70
CA ILE A 20 28.03 -24.19 7.00
C ILE A 20 26.96 -23.19 7.42
N SER A 21 27.33 -22.09 8.07
CA SER A 21 26.43 -20.94 8.25
C SER A 21 26.26 -20.24 6.90
N GLY A 22 25.32 -20.79 6.12
CA GLY A 22 24.92 -20.31 4.81
C GLY A 22 24.77 -18.80 4.75
N THR A 23 25.28 -18.22 3.68
CA THR A 23 25.03 -16.85 3.28
C THR A 23 23.51 -16.64 3.20
N GLN A 24 22.97 -15.73 4.01
CA GLN A 24 21.57 -15.39 3.99
C GLN A 24 21.25 -14.66 2.67
N ALA A 25 20.58 -15.35 1.75
CA ALA A 25 19.83 -14.70 0.69
C ALA A 25 18.57 -14.08 1.30
N HIS A 26 18.66 -12.81 1.70
CA HIS A 26 17.46 -12.01 1.89
C HIS A 26 16.86 -11.79 0.50
N ALA A 27 15.79 -12.52 0.20
CA ALA A 27 14.92 -12.20 -0.92
C ALA A 27 14.46 -10.75 -0.74
N GLY A 28 14.81 -9.90 -1.71
CA GLY A 28 14.33 -8.53 -1.75
C GLY A 28 12.81 -8.52 -1.89
N THR A 29 12.12 -8.41 -0.76
CA THR A 29 10.78 -7.86 -0.75
C THR A 29 10.94 -6.39 -1.13
N ALA A 30 10.26 -5.96 -2.19
CA ALA A 30 10.05 -4.55 -2.46
C ALA A 30 9.29 -3.96 -1.27
N GLU A 31 10.03 -3.52 -0.26
CA GLU A 31 9.50 -2.76 0.86
C GLU A 31 9.02 -1.44 0.26
N ARG A 32 7.70 -1.28 0.21
CA ARG A 32 7.08 -0.01 -0.13
C ARG A 32 7.53 0.94 0.99
N LEU A 33 8.54 1.78 0.70
CA LEU A 33 8.98 2.84 1.60
C LEU A 33 7.72 3.53 2.13
N PRO A 34 7.53 3.60 3.47
CA PRO A 34 6.37 4.25 4.03
C PRO A 34 6.29 5.64 3.41
N VAL A 35 5.19 5.93 2.72
CA VAL A 35 4.95 7.25 2.14
C VAL A 35 4.81 8.17 3.34
N GLU A 36 5.88 8.87 3.67
CA GLU A 36 5.91 9.83 4.76
C GLU A 36 4.93 10.95 4.39
N CYS A 37 3.79 10.97 5.09
CA CYS A 37 2.79 12.00 4.92
C CYS A 37 3.04 13.12 5.91
N GLU A 38 3.44 14.25 5.34
CA GLU A 38 3.60 15.50 6.05
C GLU A 38 3.13 16.66 5.18
N ASP A 39 2.82 17.77 5.84
CA ASP A 39 2.77 19.06 5.19
C ASP A 39 4.19 19.55 4.97
N SER A 40 4.52 19.85 3.72
CA SER A 40 5.83 20.33 3.30
C SER A 40 6.03 21.83 3.53
N VAL A 41 4.97 22.57 3.88
CA VAL A 41 5.03 24.02 4.13
C VAL A 41 4.24 24.43 5.39
N PRO A 42 4.72 25.40 6.18
CA PRO A 42 4.12 25.72 7.49
C PRO A 42 2.66 26.22 7.46
N ASP A 43 2.26 26.91 6.39
CA ASP A 43 0.96 27.57 6.30
C ASP A 43 -0.19 26.66 5.83
N CYS A 44 0.08 25.37 5.61
CA CYS A 44 -0.89 24.42 5.12
C CYS A 44 -2.19 24.38 5.93
N ALA A 45 -2.12 24.46 7.26
CA ALA A 45 -3.28 24.45 8.13
C ALA A 45 -4.17 25.70 7.95
N ASN A 46 -3.56 26.87 7.71
CA ASN A 46 -4.29 28.12 7.47
C ASN A 46 -4.94 28.11 6.09
N TRP A 47 -4.19 27.71 5.06
CA TRP A 47 -4.70 27.60 3.71
C TRP A 47 -5.80 26.54 3.56
N ALA A 48 -5.71 25.43 4.28
CA ALA A 48 -6.78 24.44 4.34
C ALA A 48 -8.07 25.04 4.92
N LYS A 49 -7.98 25.83 6.03
CA LYS A 49 -9.13 26.56 6.59
C LYS A 49 -9.72 27.58 5.62
N GLU A 50 -8.91 28.19 4.76
CA GLU A 50 -9.36 29.10 3.70
C GLU A 50 -9.97 28.40 2.47
N GLY A 51 -10.01 27.06 2.50
CA GLY A 51 -10.55 26.22 1.43
C GLY A 51 -9.60 26.01 0.26
N GLN A 52 -8.29 26.23 0.44
CA GLN A 52 -7.30 26.05 -0.64
C GLN A 52 -7.21 24.60 -1.12
N CYS A 53 -7.55 23.61 -0.29
CA CYS A 53 -7.64 22.21 -0.73
C CYS A 53 -8.58 22.02 -1.95
N TYR A 54 -9.56 22.91 -2.12
CA TYR A 54 -10.51 22.92 -3.24
C TYR A 54 -10.22 24.00 -4.28
N LYS A 55 -9.80 25.20 -3.85
CA LYS A 55 -9.47 26.32 -4.74
C LYS A 55 -8.15 26.14 -5.47
N ASN A 56 -7.20 25.43 -4.86
CA ASN A 56 -5.86 25.17 -5.37
C ASN A 56 -5.43 23.70 -5.11
N PRO A 57 -6.17 22.73 -5.65
CA PRO A 57 -5.97 21.32 -5.31
C PRO A 57 -4.62 20.78 -5.79
N GLY A 58 -4.07 21.29 -6.90
CA GLY A 58 -2.79 20.83 -7.43
C GLY A 58 -1.62 21.10 -6.48
N PHE A 59 -1.53 22.32 -5.96
CA PHE A 59 -0.51 22.68 -4.99
C PHE A 59 -0.75 22.00 -3.65
N MET A 60 -1.98 22.10 -3.14
CA MET A 60 -2.30 21.67 -1.77
C MET A 60 -2.21 20.15 -1.61
N LYS A 61 -2.57 19.35 -2.61
CA LYS A 61 -2.43 17.88 -2.54
C LYS A 61 -0.98 17.42 -2.51
N VAL A 62 -0.03 18.24 -2.95
CA VAL A 62 1.40 17.90 -2.95
C VAL A 62 2.07 18.46 -1.70
N GLN A 63 1.85 19.74 -1.42
CA GLN A 63 2.55 20.48 -0.37
C GLN A 63 1.86 20.41 0.99
N CYS A 64 0.56 20.14 1.02
CA CYS A 64 -0.27 20.20 2.21
C CYS A 64 -1.06 18.91 2.39
N ARG A 65 -0.35 17.77 2.33
CA ARG A 65 -0.95 16.44 2.33
C ARG A 65 -1.67 16.12 3.63
N VAL A 66 -1.15 16.52 4.79
CA VAL A 66 -1.82 16.31 6.08
C VAL A 66 -2.99 17.27 6.19
N SER A 67 -2.76 18.56 5.96
CA SER A 67 -3.79 19.60 6.09
C SER A 67 -4.96 19.44 5.12
N CYS A 68 -4.72 18.85 3.94
CA CYS A 68 -5.77 18.51 2.97
C CYS A 68 -6.13 17.02 2.95
N SER A 69 -5.69 16.26 3.95
CA SER A 69 -6.05 14.85 4.13
C SER A 69 -5.74 13.96 2.92
N ASN A 70 -4.70 14.31 2.19
CA ASN A 70 -4.16 13.60 1.05
C ASN A 70 -3.00 12.66 1.46
N CYS A 71 -3.00 12.19 2.71
CA CYS A 71 -1.99 11.30 3.26
C CYS A 71 -2.16 9.84 2.87
N GLN A 72 -3.40 9.42 2.64
CA GLN A 72 -3.67 8.04 2.29
C GLN A 72 -3.70 7.91 0.78
N GLU A 73 -2.61 7.40 0.21
CA GLU A 73 -2.77 6.50 -0.92
C GLU A 73 -3.46 5.25 -0.36
N ASP A 74 -4.79 5.20 -0.35
CA ASP A 74 -5.45 3.94 -0.04
C ASP A 74 -5.00 2.94 -1.13
N PRO A 75 -4.21 1.89 -0.80
CA PRO A 75 -3.77 0.92 -1.79
C PRO A 75 -4.96 0.19 -2.42
N ASN A 76 -6.14 0.29 -1.81
CA ASN A 76 -7.40 -0.20 -2.34
C ASN A 76 -8.08 0.78 -3.31
N CYS A 77 -7.69 2.07 -3.30
CA CYS A 77 -8.22 3.14 -4.13
C CYS A 77 -7.19 3.63 -5.17
N ARG A 78 -6.74 2.74 -6.06
CA ARG A 78 -5.76 3.06 -7.10
C ARG A 78 -6.12 2.42 -8.44
N ASN A 79 -5.74 3.11 -9.52
CA ASN A 79 -5.62 2.56 -10.86
C ASN A 79 -4.16 2.08 -11.07
N PHE A 80 -4.00 0.80 -11.36
CA PHE A 80 -2.72 0.15 -11.63
C PHE A 80 -2.37 0.12 -13.12
N HIS A 81 -3.30 0.55 -13.99
CA HIS A 81 -3.09 0.71 -15.42
C HIS A 81 -3.48 2.13 -15.84
N ASP A 82 -2.73 2.68 -16.80
CA ASP A 82 -3.03 3.96 -17.46
C ASP A 82 -4.37 3.94 -18.22
N GLN A 83 -4.81 2.77 -18.68
CA GLN A 83 -6.04 2.56 -19.42
C GLN A 83 -7.28 2.38 -18.52
N CYS A 84 -7.14 2.39 -17.20
CA CYS A 84 -8.26 2.14 -16.30
C CYS A 84 -9.46 3.06 -16.56
N ASP A 85 -9.24 4.33 -16.87
CA ASP A 85 -10.33 5.26 -17.21
C ASP A 85 -10.99 4.88 -18.54
N SER A 86 -10.22 4.49 -19.55
CA SER A 86 -10.76 4.07 -20.85
C SER A 86 -11.59 2.78 -20.71
N TRP A 87 -11.11 1.81 -19.93
CA TRP A 87 -11.80 0.57 -19.64
C TRP A 87 -13.07 0.79 -18.83
N ALA A 88 -13.04 1.69 -17.84
CA ALA A 88 -14.24 2.06 -17.09
C ALA A 88 -15.32 2.67 -18.01
N HIS A 89 -14.95 3.54 -18.95
CA HIS A 89 -15.88 4.07 -19.96
C HIS A 89 -16.37 2.98 -20.94
N ALA A 90 -15.58 1.93 -21.16
CA ALA A 90 -15.95 0.77 -21.97
C ALA A 90 -16.73 -0.30 -21.19
N GLU A 91 -17.29 0.05 -20.02
CA GLU A 91 -18.13 -0.82 -19.19
C GLU A 91 -17.41 -2.06 -18.60
N GLU A 92 -16.07 -2.05 -18.57
CA GLU A 92 -15.29 -3.15 -18.01
C GLU A 92 -15.55 -3.34 -16.51
N CYS A 93 -16.01 -2.31 -15.80
CA CYS A 93 -16.39 -2.42 -14.39
C CYS A 93 -17.55 -3.41 -14.17
N GLN A 94 -18.42 -3.58 -15.18
CA GLN A 94 -19.56 -4.48 -15.16
C GLN A 94 -19.23 -5.80 -15.86
N LEU A 95 -18.51 -5.74 -16.99
CA LEU A 95 -18.17 -6.90 -17.82
C LEU A 95 -17.04 -7.74 -17.22
N ASN A 96 -16.03 -7.08 -16.64
CA ASN A 96 -14.86 -7.71 -16.04
C ASN A 96 -14.61 -7.21 -14.61
N PRO A 97 -15.59 -7.37 -13.70
CA PRO A 97 -15.56 -6.74 -12.39
C PRO A 97 -14.41 -7.26 -11.52
N CYS A 98 -13.93 -8.48 -11.76
CA CYS A 98 -12.83 -9.05 -11.00
C CYS A 98 -11.49 -8.45 -11.34
N PHE A 99 -11.21 -8.26 -12.63
CA PHE A 99 -10.01 -7.57 -13.06
C PHE A 99 -10.06 -6.12 -12.61
N MET A 100 -11.19 -5.45 -12.84
CA MET A 100 -11.33 -4.05 -12.49
C MET A 100 -11.27 -3.81 -10.98
N ALA A 101 -11.77 -4.74 -10.15
CA ALA A 101 -11.74 -4.57 -8.69
C ALA A 101 -10.32 -4.66 -8.12
N LYS A 102 -9.45 -5.43 -8.79
CA LYS A 102 -8.05 -5.58 -8.41
C LYS A 102 -7.19 -4.45 -8.98
N ASN A 103 -7.49 -3.97 -10.19
CA ASN A 103 -6.60 -3.13 -10.97
C ASN A 103 -7.07 -1.69 -11.16
N CYS A 104 -8.36 -1.40 -11.09
CA CYS A 104 -8.95 -0.13 -11.53
C CYS A 104 -10.06 0.36 -10.59
N ALA A 105 -9.88 0.16 -9.28
CA ALA A 105 -10.93 0.43 -8.30
C ALA A 105 -11.35 1.91 -8.24
N ASN A 106 -10.41 2.82 -8.50
CA ASN A 106 -10.69 4.26 -8.58
C ASN A 106 -11.50 4.61 -9.83
N ALA A 107 -11.08 4.15 -11.03
CA ALA A 107 -11.82 4.38 -12.28
C ALA A 107 -13.24 3.82 -12.25
N CYS A 108 -13.47 2.70 -11.53
CA CYS A 108 -14.82 2.14 -11.35
C CYS A 108 -15.65 2.80 -10.25
N GLY A 109 -15.14 3.84 -9.59
CA GLY A 109 -15.85 4.53 -8.51
C GLY A 109 -16.12 3.65 -7.29
N TRP A 110 -15.37 2.56 -7.09
CA TRP A 110 -15.55 1.65 -5.96
C TRP A 110 -14.82 2.09 -4.70
N CYS A 111 -14.22 3.27 -4.73
CA CYS A 111 -13.56 3.87 -3.60
C CYS A 111 -14.01 5.33 -3.52
N ILE A 112 -14.90 5.62 -2.59
CA ILE A 112 -15.42 6.97 -2.36
C ILE A 112 -14.73 7.52 -1.10
N PRO A 113 -14.23 8.77 -1.11
CA PRO A 113 -13.73 9.39 0.11
C PRO A 113 -14.81 9.34 1.19
N ALA A 114 -14.49 8.85 2.38
CA ALA A 114 -15.45 8.74 3.49
C ALA A 114 -16.01 10.11 3.95
N PHE A 115 -15.47 11.21 3.44
CA PHE A 115 -15.92 12.57 3.69
C PHE A 115 -17.25 12.95 2.99
N ALA A 116 -17.87 12.04 2.23
CA ALA A 116 -19.17 12.30 1.62
C ALA A 116 -20.32 12.46 2.65
N GLU A 117 -20.15 12.01 3.90
CA GLU A 117 -21.19 12.11 4.95
C GLU A 117 -20.70 12.59 6.34
N HIS A 118 -19.38 12.66 6.61
CA HIS A 118 -18.85 13.08 7.93
C HIS A 118 -17.60 13.96 7.83
N HIS A 119 -17.51 14.99 8.68
CA HIS A 119 -16.36 15.90 8.81
C HIS A 119 -15.14 15.27 9.51
N ASP A 120 -14.88 13.97 9.31
CA ASP A 120 -13.68 13.31 9.81
C ASP A 120 -12.76 12.97 8.64
N ALA A 121 -11.65 13.71 8.58
CA ALA A 121 -10.73 13.74 7.46
C ALA A 121 -9.65 12.64 7.55
N ASN A 122 -9.73 11.75 8.55
CA ASN A 122 -8.82 10.61 8.73
C ASN A 122 -9.47 9.25 8.42
N LEU A 123 -10.70 9.23 7.91
CA LEU A 123 -11.38 8.00 7.56
C LEU A 123 -10.85 7.43 6.21
N PRO A 124 -10.55 6.12 6.14
CA PRO A 124 -10.18 5.47 4.89
C PRO A 124 -11.31 5.53 3.86
N HIS A 125 -11.00 5.40 2.56
CA HIS A 125 -12.03 5.35 1.52
C HIS A 125 -13.02 4.21 1.78
N ILE A 126 -14.30 4.42 1.47
CA ILE A 126 -15.30 3.35 1.50
C ILE A 126 -15.03 2.45 0.30
N ASP A 127 -14.53 1.24 0.56
CA ASP A 127 -14.27 0.21 -0.46
C ASP A 127 -15.54 -0.60 -0.79
N TYR A 128 -16.21 -0.22 -1.89
CA TYR A 128 -17.36 -0.93 -2.46
C TYR A 128 -16.98 -2.16 -3.29
N ARG A 129 -15.69 -2.37 -3.62
CA ARG A 129 -15.28 -3.50 -4.47
C ARG A 129 -15.29 -4.84 -3.73
N LYS A 130 -15.45 -4.82 -2.40
CA LYS A 130 -15.51 -6.01 -1.53
C LYS A 130 -16.51 -7.08 -1.99
N ILE A 131 -17.60 -6.68 -2.63
CA ILE A 131 -18.60 -7.63 -3.18
C ILE A 131 -18.01 -8.37 -4.39
N TYR A 132 -17.35 -7.66 -5.29
CA TYR A 132 -16.71 -8.24 -6.47
C TYR A 132 -15.53 -9.12 -6.06
N LEU A 133 -14.61 -8.62 -5.22
CA LEU A 133 -13.45 -9.38 -4.76
C LEU A 133 -13.83 -10.71 -4.09
N ARG A 134 -14.93 -10.75 -3.33
CA ARG A 134 -15.46 -12.00 -2.75
C ARG A 134 -15.88 -12.99 -3.83
N LYS A 135 -16.60 -12.53 -4.86
CA LYS A 135 -17.01 -13.37 -5.99
C LYS A 135 -15.79 -13.90 -6.73
N CYS A 136 -14.77 -13.08 -6.94
CA CYS A 136 -13.56 -13.47 -7.67
C CYS A 136 -12.77 -14.58 -6.98
N ARG A 137 -12.67 -14.55 -5.65
CA ARG A 137 -11.96 -15.57 -4.87
C ARG A 137 -12.67 -16.92 -4.89
N ASN A 138 -13.98 -16.92 -5.06
CA ASN A 138 -14.80 -18.14 -5.03
C ASN A 138 -15.02 -18.73 -6.43
N ASN A 139 -14.45 -18.12 -7.47
CA ASN A 139 -14.64 -18.48 -8.87
C ASN A 139 -13.29 -18.64 -9.61
N SER A 140 -12.23 -18.93 -8.84
CA SER A 140 -10.84 -19.13 -9.28
C SER A 140 -10.32 -20.50 -8.87
#